data_AF-A0A430EEW3-F1
#
_entry.id   AF-A0A430EEW3-F1
#
_cell.length_a   1.000
_cell.length_b   1.000
_cell.length_c   1.000
_cell.angle_alpha   90.00
_cell.angle_beta   90.00
_cell.angle_gamma   90.00
#
_symmetry.space_group_name_H-M   'P 1'
#
loop_
_entity.id
_entity.type
_entity.pdbx_description
1 polymer ?
#
loop_
_entity_poly.entity_id
_entity_poly.type
_entity_poly.pdbx_seq_one_letter_code
_entity_poly.pdbx_strand_id
1 'polypeptide(L)'
;MTSIQTDYDSARAALTRLIPIAMSDTGQARRVANFLMAWWNGPDLGHFEIADLFGLDIAIANDITSVIGFLGQNDRGAVYIDSLGFAEEMQDIIALWRPSLARKS
;
A
#
# COMPACT_ATOMS: atom_id res chain seq x y z
N MET A 1 4.92 -24.21 -1.82
CA MET A 1 4.53 -22.80 -1.57
C MET A 1 5.73 -22.09 -0.98
N THR A 2 6.21 -21.03 -1.61
CA THR A 2 7.30 -20.21 -1.05
C THR A 2 6.75 -19.41 0.12
N SER A 3 7.46 -19.37 1.24
CA SER A 3 7.08 -18.55 2.39
C SER A 3 7.13 -17.07 2.02
N ILE A 4 6.05 -16.33 2.30
CA ILE A 4 6.03 -14.87 2.19
C ILE A 4 6.92 -14.32 3.31
N GLN A 5 7.94 -13.55 2.95
CA GLN A 5 8.80 -12.87 3.92
C GLN A 5 8.09 -11.60 4.40
N THR A 6 8.21 -11.31 5.70
CA THR A 6 7.45 -10.24 6.37
C THR A 6 8.37 -9.36 7.23
N ASP A 7 9.67 -9.36 6.96
CA ASP A 7 10.62 -8.45 7.62
C ASP A 7 10.59 -7.05 6.98
N TYR A 8 11.31 -6.12 7.60
CA TYR A 8 11.38 -4.71 7.17
C TYR A 8 11.86 -4.57 5.71
N ASP A 9 12.91 -5.29 5.34
CA ASP A 9 13.49 -5.19 3.99
C ASP A 9 12.53 -5.75 2.94
N SER A 10 11.82 -6.83 3.27
CA SER A 10 10.79 -7.45 2.44
C SER A 10 9.60 -6.52 2.24
N ALA A 11 9.10 -5.89 3.31
CA ALA A 11 8.01 -4.92 3.24
C ALA A 11 8.42 -3.68 2.42
N ARG A 12 9.63 -3.17 2.63
CA ARG A 12 10.17 -2.05 1.85
C ARG A 12 10.31 -2.43 0.37
N ALA A 13 10.78 -3.64 0.06
CA ALA A 13 10.87 -4.14 -1.31
C ALA A 13 9.49 -4.38 -1.94
N ALA A 14 8.49 -4.81 -1.17
CA ALA A 14 7.11 -4.90 -1.65
C ALA A 14 6.58 -3.51 -2.04
N LEU A 15 6.85 -2.48 -1.22
CA LEU A 15 6.47 -1.10 -1.53
C LEU A 15 7.10 -0.59 -2.83
N THR A 16 8.38 -0.89 -3.11
CA THR A 16 9.01 -0.47 -4.38
C THR A 16 8.34 -1.07 -5.62
N ARG A 17 7.60 -2.18 -5.48
CA ARG A 17 6.80 -2.79 -6.55
C ARG A 17 5.36 -2.29 -6.57
N LEU A 18 4.73 -2.15 -5.40
CA LEU A 18 3.33 -1.73 -5.26
C LEU A 18 3.10 -0.27 -5.68
N ILE A 19 4.02 0.63 -5.34
CA ILE A 19 3.89 2.08 -5.62
C ILE A 19 3.75 2.36 -7.13
N PRO A 20 4.64 1.86 -8.02
CA PRO A 20 4.48 2.02 -9.46
C PRO A 20 3.14 1.48 -10.00
N ILE A 21 2.63 0.40 -9.40
CA ILE A 21 1.33 -0.19 -9.79
C ILE A 21 0.19 0.72 -9.39
N ALA A 22 0.21 1.29 -8.18
CA ALA A 22 -0.79 2.25 -7.72
C ALA A 22 -0.83 3.53 -8.57
N MET A 23 0.29 3.89 -9.19
CA MET A 23 0.41 5.03 -10.12
C MET A 23 0.02 4.70 -11.57
N SER A 24 -0.34 3.45 -11.88
CA SER A 24 -0.80 3.04 -13.21
C SER A 24 -2.31 3.20 -13.39
N ASP A 25 -2.82 2.90 -14.59
CA ASP A 25 -4.22 3.06 -14.99
C ASP A 25 -4.99 1.73 -15.13
N THR A 26 -4.52 0.66 -14.48
CA THR A 26 -5.15 -0.67 -14.54
C THR A 26 -6.25 -0.86 -13.49
N GLY A 27 -7.11 -1.88 -13.68
CA GLY A 27 -8.09 -2.27 -12.66
C GLY A 27 -7.45 -2.71 -11.32
N GLN A 28 -6.22 -3.22 -11.37
CA GLN A 28 -5.45 -3.61 -10.18
C GLN A 28 -4.85 -2.38 -9.48
N ALA A 29 -4.49 -1.33 -10.21
CA ALA A 29 -3.93 -0.09 -9.69
C ALA A 29 -4.80 0.51 -8.59
N ARG A 30 -6.12 0.58 -8.82
CA ARG A 30 -7.09 1.12 -7.84
C ARG A 30 -7.08 0.34 -6.52
N ARG A 31 -6.98 -0.99 -6.59
CA ARG A 31 -6.97 -1.85 -5.39
C ARG A 31 -5.68 -1.67 -4.59
N VAL A 32 -4.54 -1.59 -5.27
CA VAL A 32 -3.24 -1.29 -4.64
C VAL A 32 -3.25 0.11 -4.02
N ALA A 33 -3.77 1.11 -4.73
CA ALA A 33 -3.89 2.47 -4.21
C ALA A 33 -4.80 2.54 -2.97
N ASN A 34 -5.93 1.84 -2.98
CA ASN A 34 -6.81 1.75 -1.81
C ASN A 34 -6.09 1.14 -0.60
N PHE A 35 -5.30 0.07 -0.79
CA PHE A 35 -4.47 -0.50 0.27
C PHE A 35 -3.48 0.52 0.85
N LEU A 36 -2.67 1.14 0.00
CA LEU A 36 -1.64 2.09 0.44
C LEU A 36 -2.25 3.32 1.13
N MET A 37 -3.33 3.88 0.58
CA MET A 37 -4.03 5.01 1.18
C MET A 37 -4.73 4.64 2.50
N ALA A 38 -5.31 3.44 2.59
CA ALA A 38 -5.94 2.97 3.83
C ALA A 38 -4.92 2.81 4.96
N TRP A 39 -3.71 2.32 4.65
CA TRP A 39 -2.61 2.27 5.61
C TRP A 39 -2.10 3.67 5.97
N TRP A 40 -1.97 4.58 5.01
CA TRP A 40 -1.52 5.97 5.25
C TRP A 40 -2.47 6.75 6.17
N ASN A 41 -3.75 6.79 5.83
CA ASN A 41 -4.77 7.47 6.63
C ASN A 41 -6.17 6.97 6.23
N GLY A 42 -6.57 5.81 6.76
CA GLY A 42 -7.85 5.20 6.45
C GLY A 42 -9.10 6.06 6.73
N PRO A 43 -9.19 6.78 7.86
CA PRO A 43 -10.32 7.67 8.13
C PRO A 43 -10.60 8.71 7.05
N ASP A 44 -9.56 9.31 6.46
CA ASP A 44 -9.72 10.39 5.47
C ASP A 44 -9.61 9.90 4.01
N LEU A 45 -8.87 8.82 3.78
CA LEU A 45 -8.55 8.34 2.42
C LEU A 45 -9.34 7.09 2.02
N GLY A 46 -10.05 6.47 2.95
CA GLY A 46 -10.90 5.29 2.72
C GLY A 46 -10.26 3.98 3.17
N HIS A 47 -10.84 2.86 2.77
CA HIS A 47 -10.51 1.54 3.30
C HIS A 47 -10.03 0.59 2.20
N PHE A 48 -9.41 -0.52 2.62
CA PHE A 48 -9.06 -1.64 1.76
C PHE A 48 -9.96 -2.84 2.09
N GLU A 49 -10.69 -3.34 1.10
CA GLU A 49 -11.54 -4.52 1.28
C GLU A 49 -10.69 -5.78 1.18
N ILE A 50 -10.79 -6.71 2.14
CA ILE A 50 -10.01 -7.98 2.08
C ILE A 50 -10.30 -8.75 0.78
N ALA A 51 -11.53 -8.66 0.28
CA ALA A 51 -11.93 -9.29 -0.98
C ALA A 51 -11.22 -8.71 -2.22
N ASP A 52 -10.58 -7.53 -2.13
CA ASP A 52 -9.77 -6.97 -3.21
C ASP A 52 -8.60 -7.90 -3.58
N LEU A 53 -8.12 -8.73 -2.65
CA LEU A 53 -7.07 -9.72 -2.92
C LEU A 53 -7.46 -10.73 -4.01
N PHE A 54 -8.74 -11.05 -4.19
CA PHE A 54 -9.20 -11.98 -5.22
C PHE A 54 -9.11 -11.39 -6.65
N GLY A 55 -9.01 -10.06 -6.75
CA GLY A 55 -8.92 -9.34 -8.03
C GLY A 55 -7.51 -8.93 -8.41
N LEU A 56 -6.49 -9.44 -7.71
CA LEU A 56 -5.08 -9.12 -7.92
C LEU A 56 -4.32 -10.32 -8.48
N ASP A 57 -3.32 -10.05 -9.30
CA ASP A 57 -2.32 -11.05 -9.64
C ASP A 57 -1.62 -11.54 -8.37
N ILE A 58 -1.30 -12.84 -8.33
CA ILE A 58 -0.73 -13.50 -7.14
C ILE A 58 0.53 -12.78 -6.63
N ALA A 59 1.36 -12.25 -7.52
CA ALA A 59 2.54 -11.50 -7.13
C ALA A 59 2.20 -10.22 -6.34
N ILE A 60 1.17 -9.49 -6.76
CA ILE A 60 0.72 -8.25 -6.11
C ILE A 60 0.04 -8.58 -4.78
N ALA A 61 -0.79 -9.63 -4.75
CA ALA A 61 -1.40 -10.11 -3.51
C ALA A 61 -0.35 -10.55 -2.48
N ASN A 62 0.74 -11.21 -2.92
CA ASN A 62 1.86 -11.58 -2.06
C ASN A 62 2.62 -10.36 -1.52
N ASP A 63 2.82 -9.32 -2.33
CA ASP A 63 3.45 -8.07 -1.90
C ASP A 63 2.61 -7.36 -0.84
N ILE A 64 1.29 -7.26 -1.02
CA ILE A 64 0.38 -6.73 0.01
C ILE A 64 0.44 -7.58 1.28
N THR A 65 0.46 -8.91 1.14
CA THR A 65 0.52 -9.83 2.28
C THR A 65 1.85 -9.72 3.03
N SER A 66 2.97 -9.47 2.33
CA SER A 66 4.27 -9.19 2.95
C SER A 66 4.20 -7.96 3.85
N VAL A 67 3.58 -6.88 3.36
CA VAL A 67 3.37 -5.64 4.15
C VAL A 67 2.44 -5.89 5.34
N ILE A 68 1.29 -6.54 5.15
CA ILE A 68 0.35 -6.85 6.25
C ILE A 68 1.03 -7.73 7.31
N GLY A 69 1.79 -8.73 6.87
CA GLY A 69 2.56 -9.60 7.75
C GLY A 69 3.60 -8.81 8.54
N PHE A 70 4.33 -7.91 7.89
CA PHE A 70 5.29 -7.03 8.55
C PHE A 70 4.62 -6.17 9.63
N LEU A 71 3.48 -5.55 9.31
CA LEU A 71 2.71 -4.75 10.27
C LEU A 71 2.21 -5.58 11.46
N GLY A 72 1.71 -6.79 11.19
CA GLY A 72 1.19 -7.68 12.22
C GLY A 72 2.25 -8.31 13.13
N GLN A 73 3.50 -8.41 12.67
CA GLN A 73 4.62 -8.94 13.44
C GLN A 73 5.47 -7.84 14.10
N ASN A 74 5.21 -6.56 13.81
CA ASN A 74 6.00 -5.46 14.35
C ASN A 74 5.65 -5.18 15.83
N ASP A 75 6.60 -5.40 16.72
CA ASP A 75 6.49 -5.16 18.16
C ASP A 75 6.80 -3.70 18.57
N ARG A 76 7.26 -2.88 17.61
CA ARG A 76 7.75 -1.51 17.85
C ARG A 76 6.66 -0.43 17.82
N GLY A 77 5.39 -0.82 17.69
CA GLY A 77 4.25 0.09 17.59
C GLY A 77 3.82 0.38 16.15
N ALA A 78 3.15 1.52 15.93
CA ALA A 78 2.64 1.87 14.61
C ALA A 78 3.79 2.27 13.67
N VAL A 79 3.84 1.64 12.49
CA VAL A 79 4.77 1.95 11.39
C VAL A 79 3.95 2.40 10.19
N TYR A 80 4.36 3.49 9.56
CA TYR A 80 3.67 4.10 8.42
C TYR A 80 4.62 4.22 7.22
N ILE A 81 4.06 4.39 6.03
CA ILE A 81 4.78 4.35 4.75
C ILE A 81 5.90 5.41 4.67
N ASP A 82 5.73 6.57 5.32
CA ASP A 82 6.74 7.63 5.41
C ASP A 82 7.99 7.18 6.17
N SER A 83 7.83 6.40 7.25
CA SER A 83 8.97 5.85 8.00
C SER A 83 9.78 4.82 7.21
N LEU A 84 9.22 4.27 6.12
CA LEU A 84 9.94 3.42 5.16
C LEU A 84 10.58 4.22 4.01
N GLY A 85 10.40 5.54 4.00
CA GLY A 85 11.04 6.47 3.05
C GLY A 85 10.22 6.78 1.80
N PHE A 86 8.90 6.53 1.80
CA PHE A 86 8.05 6.70 0.61
C PHE A 86 6.97 7.80 0.79
N ALA A 87 7.31 8.87 1.50
CA ALA A 87 6.36 9.94 1.80
C ALA A 87 5.94 10.72 0.53
N GLU A 88 6.89 11.00 -0.37
CA GLU A 88 6.65 11.76 -1.60
C GLU A 88 5.74 10.95 -2.55
N GLU A 89 6.03 9.67 -2.75
CA GLU A 89 5.25 8.79 -3.59
C GLU A 89 3.81 8.61 -3.07
N MET A 90 3.63 8.62 -1.74
CA MET A 90 2.28 8.62 -1.17
C MET A 90 1.51 9.91 -1.47
N GLN A 91 2.16 11.07 -1.46
CA GLN A 91 1.49 12.31 -1.87
C GLN A 91 1.04 12.25 -3.33
N ASP A 92 1.86 11.69 -4.22
CA ASP A 92 1.52 11.51 -5.63
C ASP A 92 0.33 10.55 -5.82
N ILE A 93 0.32 9.42 -5.09
CA ILE A 93 -0.81 8.47 -5.10
C ILE A 93 -2.09 9.15 -4.59
N ILE A 94 -2.02 9.92 -3.51
CA ILE A 94 -3.17 10.65 -2.96
C ILE A 94 -3.67 11.69 -3.95
N ALA A 95 -2.79 12.45 -4.60
CA ALA A 95 -3.17 13.44 -5.60
C ALA A 95 -3.88 12.78 -6.80
N LEU A 96 -3.40 11.60 -7.23
CA LEU A 96 -3.98 10.85 -8.33
C LEU A 96 -5.39 10.32 -8.00
N TRP A 97 -5.56 9.71 -6.83
CA TRP A 97 -6.79 8.98 -6.48
C TRP A 97 -7.79 9.78 -5.64
N ARG A 98 -7.37 10.89 -5.03
CA ARG A 98 -8.18 11.82 -4.25
C ARG A 98 -7.91 13.28 -4.66
N PRO A 99 -8.11 13.63 -5.95
CA PRO A 99 -7.78 14.98 -6.46
C PRO A 99 -8.58 16.11 -5.82
N SER A 100 -9.71 15.82 -5.18
CA SER A 100 -10.49 16.78 -4.39
C SER A 100 -9.84 17.16 -3.06
N LEU A 101 -9.00 16.29 -2.50
CA LEU A 101 -8.25 16.55 -1.26
C LEU A 101 -6.96 17.33 -1.53
N ALA A 102 -6.35 17.14 -2.71
CA ALA A 102 -5.15 17.88 -3.14
C ALA A 102 -5.40 19.38 -3.40
N ARG A 103 -6.66 19.80 -3.57
CA ARG A 103 -7.03 21.19 -3.93
C ARG A 103 -7.28 22.11 -2.74
N LYS A 104 -6.95 21.69 -1.52
CA LYS A 104 -6.99 22.52 -0.32
C LYS A 104 -5.57 22.76 0.21
N SER A 105 -4.85 23.66 -0.46
CA SER A 105 -3.69 24.38 0.05
C SER A 105 -3.78 25.83 -0.42
#